data_AF-A0A5D4SNN0-F1
#
_entry.id   AF-A0A5D4SNN0-F1
#
_cell.length_a   1.000
_cell.length_b   1.000
_cell.length_c   1.000
_cell.angle_alpha   90.00
_cell.angle_beta   90.00
_cell.angle_gamma   90.00
#
_symmetry.space_group_name_H-M   'P 1'
#
loop_
_entity.id
_entity.type
_entity.pdbx_description
1 polymer ?
#
loop_
_entity_poly.entity_id
_entity_poly.type
_entity_poly.pdbx_seq_one_letter_code
_entity_poly.pdbx_strand_id
1 'polypeptide(L)'
;MGRRNDVIYLRRVCMARKVNIAAVLILFILASIAPDAFAFQQEQESFQITDSITSQALIHDETPKQHKLSYKVYLPSGYDKKRKEGYPVLYLFHGSNGNENSWDEFWPKLDEMIEKGVIDPVIAVVPSTGNSYWVDSKKYGHY
;
A
#
# COMPACT_ATOMS: atom_id res chain seq x y z
N MET A 1 58.39 18.55 -74.92
CA MET A 1 56.94 18.78 -74.72
C MET A 1 56.72 19.14 -73.26
N GLY A 2 56.43 20.41 -72.95
CA GLY A 2 56.34 20.90 -71.58
C GLY A 2 54.92 21.34 -71.19
N ARG A 3 54.56 20.98 -69.95
CA ARG A 3 53.71 21.71 -68.99
C ARG A 3 52.22 21.94 -69.37
N ARG A 4 51.33 21.37 -68.57
CA ARG A 4 50.40 22.11 -67.67
C ARG A 4 49.75 21.14 -66.68
N ASN A 5 49.82 21.55 -65.42
CA ASN A 5 49.33 20.86 -64.23
C ASN A 5 47.90 21.31 -63.98
N ASP A 6 46.95 20.40 -63.83
CA ASP A 6 45.63 20.72 -63.29
C ASP A 6 45.38 19.91 -62.00
N VAL A 7 45.38 20.66 -60.91
CA VAL A 7 45.14 20.22 -59.54
C VAL A 7 43.62 20.11 -59.33
N ILE A 8 43.13 18.89 -59.09
CA ILE A 8 41.71 18.64 -58.78
C ILE A 8 41.47 18.94 -57.29
N TYR A 9 40.80 20.06 -56.99
CA TYR A 9 40.26 20.34 -55.65
C TYR A 9 38.86 19.73 -55.51
N LEU A 10 38.73 18.73 -54.63
CA LEU A 10 37.44 18.17 -54.18
C LEU A 10 36.69 19.20 -53.32
N ARG A 11 35.55 19.71 -53.79
CA ARG A 11 34.60 20.47 -52.97
C ARG A 11 33.75 19.49 -52.14
N ARG A 12 34.01 19.40 -50.83
CA ARG A 12 33.05 18.84 -49.87
C ARG A 12 31.91 19.83 -49.68
N VAL A 13 30.69 19.48 -50.09
CA VAL A 13 29.48 20.20 -49.69
C VAL A 13 29.14 19.76 -48.26
N CYS A 14 29.49 20.57 -47.28
CA CYS A 14 29.05 20.39 -45.89
C CYS A 14 27.69 21.09 -45.74
N MET A 15 26.60 20.33 -45.85
CA MET A 15 25.25 20.86 -45.69
C MET A 15 24.86 20.81 -44.21
N ALA A 16 25.18 21.87 -43.48
CA ALA A 16 24.76 22.03 -42.09
C ALA A 16 23.23 22.23 -42.04
N ARG A 17 22.49 21.23 -41.54
CA ARG A 17 21.07 21.36 -41.20
C ARG A 17 20.96 22.31 -40.00
N LYS A 18 20.44 23.52 -40.22
CA LYS A 18 20.11 24.46 -39.14
C LYS A 18 18.98 23.87 -38.30
N VAL A 19 19.28 23.42 -37.08
CA VAL A 19 18.26 23.10 -36.08
C VAL A 19 17.63 24.42 -35.64
N ASN A 20 16.32 24.55 -35.83
CA ASN A 20 15.59 25.76 -35.46
C ASN A 20 15.43 25.78 -33.93
N ILE A 21 16.30 26.52 -33.24
CA ILE A 21 16.37 26.55 -31.77
C ILE A 21 15.01 26.97 -31.17
N ALA A 22 14.26 27.84 -31.86
CA ALA A 22 12.89 28.20 -31.47
C ALA A 22 11.92 27.00 -31.43
N ALA A 23 12.02 26.05 -32.36
CA ALA A 23 11.17 24.87 -32.39
C ALA A 23 11.52 23.86 -31.27
N VAL A 24 12.81 23.76 -30.91
CA VAL A 24 13.26 22.94 -29.78
C VAL A 24 12.81 23.55 -28.45
N LEU A 25 12.87 24.88 -28.32
CA LEU A 25 12.42 25.59 -27.13
C LEU A 25 10.89 25.52 -26.95
N ILE A 26 10.10 25.61 -28.02
CA ILE A 26 8.64 25.45 -27.95
C ILE A 26 8.24 24.04 -27.49
N LEU A 27 8.95 23.00 -27.92
CA LEU A 27 8.71 21.63 -27.44
C LEU A 27 9.04 21.46 -25.95
N PHE A 28 10.11 22.09 -25.49
CA PHE A 28 10.51 22.10 -24.06
C PHE A 28 9.52 22.90 -23.18
N ILE A 29 8.97 24.00 -23.71
CA ILE A 29 7.98 24.82 -23.00
C ILE A 29 6.63 24.09 -22.90
N LEU A 30 6.20 23.38 -23.95
CA LEU A 30 4.97 22.56 -23.89
C LEU A 30 5.08 21.39 -22.90
N ALA A 31 6.25 20.78 -22.76
CA ALA A 31 6.48 19.69 -21.80
C ALA A 31 6.52 20.16 -20.33
N SER A 32 6.68 21.46 -20.08
CA SER A 32 6.79 22.03 -18.73
C SER A 32 5.46 22.54 -18.16
N ILE A 33 4.35 22.47 -18.92
CA ILE A 33 3.02 22.98 -18.52
C ILE A 33 2.12 21.89 -17.89
N ALA A 34 2.59 20.66 -17.71
CA ALA A 34 1.80 19.65 -16.99
C ALA A 34 2.57 18.98 -15.83
N PRO A 35 2.92 19.70 -14.74
CA PRO A 35 3.39 19.02 -13.53
C PRO A 35 2.26 18.36 -12.73
N ASP A 36 1.00 18.78 -12.91
CA ASP A 36 -0.04 18.48 -11.92
C ASP A 36 -1.20 17.58 -12.42
N ALA A 37 -1.23 17.20 -13.70
CA ALA A 37 -2.34 16.42 -14.25
C ALA A 37 -2.24 14.90 -13.96
N PHE A 38 -1.10 14.45 -13.41
CA PHE A 38 -0.89 13.07 -12.98
C PHE A 38 -0.43 13.06 -11.53
N ALA A 39 -1.30 13.53 -10.62
CA ALA A 39 -1.27 12.99 -9.27
C ALA A 39 -1.61 11.50 -9.39
N PHE A 40 -0.58 10.66 -9.54
CA PHE A 40 -0.71 9.22 -9.47
C PHE A 40 -1.17 8.90 -8.06
N GLN A 41 -2.49 8.77 -7.88
CA GLN A 41 -3.06 8.34 -6.63
C GLN A 41 -2.66 6.88 -6.50
N GLN A 42 -1.54 6.65 -5.80
CA GLN A 42 -0.98 5.33 -5.62
C GLN A 42 -2.09 4.47 -5.03
N GLU A 43 -2.55 3.49 -5.79
CA GLU A 43 -3.57 2.54 -5.37
C GLU A 43 -2.94 1.73 -4.22
N GLN A 44 -3.09 2.25 -3.00
CA GLN A 44 -2.52 1.63 -1.84
C GLN A 44 -3.44 0.46 -1.48
N GLU A 45 -3.07 -0.74 -1.93
CA GLU A 45 -3.78 -1.98 -1.60
C GLU A 45 -4.00 -2.11 -0.08
N SER A 46 -5.01 -2.89 0.27
CA SER A 46 -5.22 -3.29 1.66
C SER A 46 -4.00 -4.06 2.17
N PHE A 47 -3.70 -3.95 3.45
CA PHE A 47 -2.55 -4.64 4.03
C PHE A 47 -2.82 -5.12 5.44
N GLN A 48 -2.15 -6.22 5.80
CA GLN A 48 -2.29 -6.83 7.12
C GLN A 48 -1.02 -6.64 7.95
N ILE A 49 -1.19 -6.32 9.23
CA ILE A 49 -0.11 -6.18 10.21
C ILE A 49 -0.35 -7.21 11.30
N THR A 50 0.61 -8.08 11.56
CA THR A 50 0.59 -8.93 12.76
C THR A 50 1.55 -8.36 13.79
N ASP A 51 1.05 -8.11 14.99
CA ASP A 51 1.84 -7.63 16.11
C ASP A 51 1.33 -8.26 17.43
N SER A 52 1.88 -7.82 18.55
CA SER A 52 1.59 -8.36 19.85
C SER A 52 1.76 -7.32 20.94
N ILE A 53 0.87 -7.33 21.92
CA ILE A 53 0.95 -6.47 23.09
C ILE A 53 1.20 -7.28 24.35
N THR A 54 1.94 -6.67 25.28
CA THR A 54 2.04 -7.14 26.65
C THR A 54 1.20 -6.26 27.55
N SER A 55 0.40 -6.85 28.45
CA SER A 55 -0.47 -6.08 29.35
C SER A 55 -0.52 -6.70 30.75
N GLN A 56 -0.58 -5.85 31.77
CA GLN A 56 -0.81 -6.27 33.16
C GLN A 56 -2.14 -6.99 33.33
N ALA A 57 -3.15 -6.65 32.52
CA ALA A 57 -4.45 -7.32 32.54
C ALA A 57 -4.38 -8.80 32.11
N LEU A 58 -3.30 -9.21 31.42
CA LEU A 58 -3.11 -10.60 31.01
C LEU A 58 -2.35 -11.41 32.06
N ILE A 59 -1.83 -10.79 33.14
CA ILE A 59 -0.93 -11.45 34.10
C ILE A 59 -1.55 -12.69 34.76
N HIS A 60 -2.87 -12.72 34.90
CA HIS A 60 -3.61 -13.82 35.50
C HIS A 60 -4.20 -14.79 34.47
N ASP A 61 -3.90 -14.62 33.18
CA ASP A 61 -4.32 -15.56 32.14
C ASP A 61 -3.57 -16.88 32.30
N GLU A 62 -4.31 -17.95 32.58
CA GLU A 62 -3.76 -19.29 32.80
C GLU A 62 -3.32 -19.96 31.48
N THR A 63 -3.55 -19.35 30.31
CA THR A 63 -3.17 -19.92 29.02
C THR A 63 -1.66 -19.81 28.72
N PRO A 64 -1.07 -20.73 27.92
CA PRO A 64 0.34 -20.67 27.57
C PRO A 64 0.66 -19.37 26.80
N LYS A 65 1.73 -18.65 27.22
CA LYS A 65 2.12 -17.28 26.80
C LYS A 65 1.44 -16.13 27.58
N GLN A 66 1.23 -16.38 28.87
CA GLN A 66 0.61 -15.60 29.97
C GLN A 66 0.67 -14.07 29.98
N HIS A 67 1.45 -13.39 29.15
CA HIS A 67 1.48 -11.93 29.16
C HIS A 67 1.44 -11.30 27.78
N LYS A 68 1.30 -12.08 26.71
CA LYS A 68 1.45 -11.59 25.34
C LYS A 68 0.24 -11.98 24.48
N LEU A 69 -0.54 -10.97 24.10
CA LEU A 69 -1.66 -11.12 23.17
C LEU A 69 -1.16 -10.82 21.74
N SER A 70 -1.14 -11.83 20.88
CA SER A 70 -0.92 -11.63 19.44
C SER A 70 -2.22 -11.17 18.78
N TYR A 71 -2.11 -10.36 17.73
CA TYR A 71 -3.24 -9.91 16.94
C TYR A 71 -2.81 -9.58 15.51
N LYS A 72 -3.76 -9.69 14.57
CA LYS A 72 -3.63 -9.21 13.20
C LYS A 72 -4.57 -8.03 12.96
N VAL A 73 -4.11 -7.03 12.24
CA VAL A 73 -4.90 -5.86 11.83
C VAL A 73 -4.96 -5.84 10.31
N TYR A 74 -6.17 -5.80 9.76
CA TYR A 74 -6.41 -5.44 8.36
C TYR A 74 -6.65 -3.93 8.27
N LEU A 75 -5.95 -3.29 7.34
CA LEU A 75 -6.13 -1.89 6.98
C LEU A 75 -6.67 -1.81 5.55
N PRO A 76 -7.74 -1.03 5.33
CA PRO A 76 -8.41 -0.99 4.03
C PRO A 76 -7.54 -0.29 2.98
N SER A 77 -7.85 -0.55 1.72
CA SER A 77 -7.24 0.19 0.60
C SER A 77 -7.40 1.69 0.81
N GLY A 78 -6.33 2.46 0.58
CA GLY A 78 -6.30 3.90 0.81
C GLY A 78 -6.31 4.33 2.29
N TYR A 79 -5.95 3.44 3.22
CA TYR A 79 -5.86 3.78 4.65
C TYR A 79 -4.97 5.02 4.91
N ASP A 80 -5.61 6.09 5.38
CA ASP A 80 -4.97 7.30 5.88
C ASP A 80 -5.08 7.42 7.42
N LYS A 81 -3.94 7.40 8.11
CA LYS A 81 -3.84 7.63 9.56
C LYS A 81 -4.34 9.01 10.00
N LYS A 82 -4.45 9.98 9.08
CA LYS A 82 -4.91 11.35 9.33
C LYS A 82 -6.37 11.58 8.91
N ARG A 83 -7.09 10.54 8.48
CA ARG A 83 -8.52 10.62 8.15
C ARG A 83 -9.29 11.22 9.33
N LYS A 84 -10.00 12.33 9.11
CA LYS A 84 -10.59 13.18 10.16
C LYS A 84 -11.68 12.46 10.95
N GLU A 85 -12.49 11.68 10.26
CA GLU A 85 -13.60 10.91 10.80
C GLU A 85 -13.17 9.57 11.40
N GLY A 86 -11.88 9.19 11.27
CA GLY A 86 -11.37 7.89 11.69
C GLY A 86 -11.92 6.74 10.84
N TYR A 87 -11.73 5.50 11.29
CA TYR A 87 -12.34 4.31 10.68
C TYR A 87 -13.15 3.56 11.74
N PRO A 88 -14.32 3.01 11.39
CA PRO A 88 -14.95 1.99 12.21
C PRO A 88 -13.99 0.81 12.42
N VAL A 89 -14.08 0.17 13.59
CA VAL A 89 -13.24 -0.98 13.95
C VAL A 89 -14.10 -2.21 14.12
N LEU A 90 -13.81 -3.25 13.34
CA LEU A 90 -14.43 -4.56 13.41
C LEU A 90 -13.52 -5.52 14.17
N TYR A 91 -13.98 -6.04 15.30
CA TYR A 91 -13.26 -7.10 16.02
C TYR A 91 -13.74 -8.47 15.55
N LEU A 92 -12.84 -9.23 14.95
CA LEU A 92 -13.11 -10.56 14.38
C LEU A 92 -12.53 -11.64 15.28
N PHE A 93 -13.40 -12.29 16.04
CA PHE A 93 -13.00 -13.32 16.99
C PHE A 93 -13.03 -14.70 16.34
N HIS A 94 -12.02 -15.51 16.64
CA HIS A 94 -11.95 -16.88 16.17
C HIS A 94 -12.69 -17.83 17.12
N GLY A 95 -13.12 -18.98 16.60
CA GLY A 95 -13.65 -20.08 17.40
C GLY A 95 -12.55 -20.90 18.08
N SER A 96 -12.93 -22.07 18.61
CA SER A 96 -11.98 -23.01 19.24
C SER A 96 -10.85 -23.39 18.28
N ASN A 97 -9.62 -23.42 18.80
CA ASN A 97 -8.37 -23.69 18.06
C ASN A 97 -8.00 -22.69 16.95
N GLY A 98 -8.68 -21.54 16.91
CA GLY A 98 -8.31 -20.45 16.01
C GLY A 98 -7.09 -19.64 16.49
N ASN A 99 -6.70 -18.67 15.67
CA ASN A 99 -5.62 -17.71 15.95
C ASN A 99 -5.80 -16.46 15.07
N GLU A 100 -4.80 -15.57 15.03
CA GLU A 100 -4.82 -14.32 14.26
C GLU A 100 -4.93 -14.51 12.73
N ASN A 101 -4.76 -15.73 12.22
CA ASN A 101 -4.87 -16.08 10.81
C ASN A 101 -6.24 -16.70 10.45
N SER A 102 -7.14 -16.89 11.42
CA SER A 102 -8.43 -17.56 11.22
C SER A 102 -9.38 -16.87 10.23
N TRP A 103 -9.08 -15.64 9.82
CA TRP A 103 -9.88 -14.84 8.90
C TRP A 103 -9.16 -14.47 7.60
N ASP A 104 -8.04 -15.13 7.27
CA ASP A 104 -7.22 -14.74 6.11
C ASP A 104 -7.93 -14.82 4.76
N GLU A 105 -8.83 -15.79 4.61
CA GLU A 105 -9.65 -15.94 3.41
C GLU A 105 -10.77 -14.89 3.31
N PHE A 106 -11.02 -14.12 4.37
CA PHE A 106 -12.07 -13.10 4.40
C PHE A 106 -11.61 -11.73 3.92
N TRP A 107 -10.30 -11.42 3.93
CA TRP A 107 -9.78 -10.11 3.51
C TRP A 107 -10.21 -9.70 2.09
N PRO A 108 -10.13 -10.56 1.06
CA PRO A 108 -10.58 -10.20 -0.28
C PRO A 108 -12.07 -9.89 -0.35
N LYS A 109 -12.88 -10.48 0.54
CA LYS A 109 -14.31 -10.21 0.61
C LYS A 109 -14.59 -8.84 1.22
N LEU A 110 -13.83 -8.45 2.24
CA LEU A 110 -13.89 -7.09 2.80
C LEU A 110 -13.48 -6.05 1.75
N ASP A 111 -12.39 -6.30 1.01
CA ASP A 111 -11.96 -5.45 -0.10
C ASP A 111 -13.08 -5.27 -1.14
N GLU A 112 -13.67 -6.38 -1.60
CA GLU A 112 -14.78 -6.36 -2.58
C GLU A 112 -15.99 -5.54 -2.07
N MET A 113 -16.34 -5.69 -0.80
CA MET A 113 -17.48 -4.98 -0.21
C MET A 113 -17.22 -3.48 -0.05
N ILE A 114 -15.99 -3.10 0.29
CA ILE A 114 -15.56 -1.69 0.39
C ILE A 114 -15.50 -1.05 -0.99
N GLU A 115 -14.90 -1.73 -1.98
CA GLU A 115 -14.79 -1.24 -3.37
C GLU A 115 -16.18 -1.02 -3.98
N LYS A 116 -17.12 -1.92 -3.72
CA LYS A 116 -18.52 -1.80 -4.19
C LYS A 116 -19.36 -0.81 -3.39
N GLY A 117 -18.81 -0.21 -2.33
CA GLY A 117 -19.54 0.70 -1.45
C GLY A 117 -20.68 0.05 -0.67
N VAL A 118 -20.63 -1.28 -0.46
CA VAL A 118 -21.61 -2.00 0.37
C VAL A 118 -21.40 -1.69 1.84
N ILE A 119 -20.13 -1.49 2.24
CA ILE A 119 -19.73 -1.00 3.56
C ILE A 119 -18.72 0.13 3.40
N ASP A 120 -18.66 1.03 4.37
CA ASP A 120 -17.58 2.02 4.47
C ASP A 120 -16.23 1.33 4.73
N PRO A 121 -15.08 1.96 4.40
CA PRO A 121 -13.77 1.44 4.79
C PRO A 121 -13.68 1.21 6.31
N VAL A 122 -13.26 0.00 6.70
CA VAL A 122 -13.12 -0.40 8.11
C VAL A 122 -11.71 -0.89 8.41
N ILE A 123 -11.28 -0.74 9.67
CA ILE A 123 -10.15 -1.48 10.23
C ILE A 123 -10.71 -2.77 10.81
N ALA A 124 -10.10 -3.93 10.54
CA ALA A 124 -10.46 -5.17 11.22
C ALA A 124 -9.32 -5.64 12.12
N VAL A 125 -9.65 -6.10 13.34
CA VAL A 125 -8.69 -6.58 14.33
C VAL A 125 -9.03 -8.03 14.70
N VAL A 126 -8.06 -8.92 14.54
CA VAL A 126 -8.15 -10.35 14.84
C VAL A 126 -7.22 -10.69 16.00
N PRO A 127 -7.70 -10.59 17.25
CA PRO A 127 -6.91 -11.04 18.40
C PRO A 127 -6.79 -12.57 18.41
N SER A 128 -5.69 -13.06 18.98
CA SER A 128 -5.35 -14.47 19.09
C SER A 128 -5.22 -14.85 20.55
N THR A 129 -6.21 -15.59 21.06
CA THR A 129 -6.24 -16.07 22.45
C THR A 129 -6.51 -17.57 22.43
N GLY A 130 -5.45 -18.37 22.52
CA GLY A 130 -5.46 -19.84 22.58
C GLY A 130 -6.81 -20.54 22.30
N ASN A 131 -7.31 -21.30 23.27
CA ASN A 131 -8.65 -21.88 23.22
C ASN A 131 -9.61 -21.06 24.09
N SER A 132 -10.05 -19.91 23.57
CA SER A 132 -10.97 -18.99 24.26
C SER A 132 -12.34 -18.96 23.57
N TYR A 133 -13.38 -18.74 24.38
CA TYR A 133 -14.74 -18.46 23.89
C TYR A 133 -15.07 -16.96 23.93
N TRP A 134 -14.12 -16.10 24.33
CA TRP A 134 -14.33 -14.65 24.46
C TRP A 134 -15.44 -14.26 25.44
N VAL A 135 -15.64 -15.08 26.49
CA VAL A 135 -16.71 -14.90 27.49
C VAL A 135 -16.11 -14.75 28.88
N ASP A 136 -16.39 -13.64 29.56
CA ASP A 136 -16.06 -13.48 30.98
C ASP A 136 -17.06 -14.25 31.83
N SER A 137 -16.62 -15.38 32.40
CA SER A 137 -17.48 -16.16 33.27
C SER A 137 -16.72 -17.09 34.20
N LYS A 138 -17.24 -17.24 35.43
CA LYS A 138 -16.72 -18.20 36.41
C LYS A 138 -16.69 -19.66 35.96
N LYS A 139 -17.38 -20.00 34.86
CA LYS A 139 -17.47 -21.37 34.35
C LYS A 139 -16.55 -21.62 33.15
N TYR A 140 -16.29 -20.61 32.33
CA TYR A 140 -15.62 -20.75 31.03
C TYR A 140 -14.43 -19.81 30.81
N GLY A 141 -14.14 -18.89 31.74
CA GLY A 141 -13.00 -17.98 31.68
C GLY A 141 -13.00 -17.00 32.84
N HIS A 142 -12.04 -17.15 33.76
CA HIS A 142 -11.73 -16.15 34.78
C HIS A 142 -10.65 -15.24 34.20
N TYR A 143 -10.96 -13.95 34.02
CA TYR A 143 -9.97 -12.93 33.66
C TYR A 143 -9.68 -12.05 34.87
#